data_AF-W0TA56-F1
#
_entry.id   AF-W0TA56-F1
#
_cell.length_a   1.000
_cell.length_b   1.000
_cell.length_c   1.000
_cell.angle_alpha   90.00
_cell.angle_beta   90.00
_cell.angle_gamma   90.00
#
_symmetry.space_group_name_H-M   'P 1'
#
loop_
_entity.id
_entity.type
_entity.pdbx_description
1 polymer ?
#
loop_
_entity_poly.entity_id
_entity_poly.type
_entity_poly.pdbx_seq_one_letter_code
_entity_poly.pdbx_strand_id
1 'polypeptide(L)'
;MTIDHETLKSYTLAVLPSGLDTSVEIFELPHPSNNESKKNLRLFTLDDQVYQLKTKEFSKGCDYNKQKDLVSDKYHYTSDGQPFKSTFLIDENNRSDGFTMENGSILYSEKYDLTFSLCGYYYRKNVVPNEDAAFTPSINGSINPDKNFYTSSDYQERLISNHNENWAKTPSHIWEKALENISKIVEEAGEKYYCIDADKITEWLVRKVCRIINNFPASLKIPSTFPENISSAFKCIMSCNLLVSLIPQLAYQRLINYESEELNIKQHFEEYKKYKEESIKEDIQKEMAIKAAMSTGLPNMTNGIDKSKKKSIPKPKVVKPKVAKGKGRIDGFFKNAKI
;
A
#
# COMPACT_ATOMS: atom_id res chain seq x y z
N MET A 1 -53.17 8.24 -1.97
CA MET A 1 -52.21 8.09 -0.86
C MET A 1 -50.93 8.75 -1.29
N THR A 2 -50.76 10.01 -0.91
CA THR A 2 -49.51 10.74 -0.96
C THR A 2 -48.59 10.11 0.07
N ILE A 3 -47.51 9.47 -0.39
CA ILE A 3 -46.42 9.08 0.48
C ILE A 3 -45.68 10.38 0.76
N ASP A 4 -45.90 10.94 1.95
CA ASP A 4 -45.04 12.00 2.45
C ASP A 4 -43.61 11.44 2.46
N HIS A 5 -42.78 11.96 1.56
CA HIS A 5 -41.33 11.80 1.66
C HIS A 5 -40.85 12.63 2.84
N GLU A 6 -41.19 12.19 4.06
CA GLU A 6 -40.36 12.52 5.22
C GLU A 6 -38.95 12.09 4.83
N THR A 7 -38.02 13.04 4.84
CA THR A 7 -36.61 12.80 4.65
C THR A 7 -36.19 11.72 5.64
N LEU A 8 -36.03 10.48 5.15
CA LEU A 8 -35.54 9.35 5.92
C LEU A 8 -34.28 9.80 6.64
N LYS A 9 -34.36 9.99 7.96
CA LYS A 9 -33.21 10.33 8.78
C LYS A 9 -32.23 9.17 8.66
N SER A 10 -31.12 9.40 7.98
CA SER A 10 -30.07 8.40 7.87
C SER A 10 -29.30 8.37 9.19
N TYR A 11 -29.41 7.26 9.91
CA TYR A 11 -28.60 7.03 11.11
C TYR A 11 -27.23 6.48 10.72
N THR A 12 -26.19 6.85 11.45
CA THR A 12 -24.84 6.30 11.28
C THR A 12 -24.31 5.78 12.60
N LEU A 13 -23.86 4.53 12.61
CA LEU A 13 -23.21 3.95 13.77
C LEU A 13 -21.74 4.39 13.80
N ALA A 14 -21.30 4.95 14.92
CA ALA A 14 -19.94 5.44 15.10
C ALA A 14 -19.30 4.92 16.40
N VAL A 15 -18.05 4.48 16.30
CA VAL A 15 -17.18 4.16 17.44
C VAL A 15 -16.24 5.34 17.64
N LEU A 16 -16.47 6.10 18.70
CA LEU A 16 -15.77 7.35 19.01
C LEU A 16 -14.88 7.19 20.25
N PRO A 17 -13.92 8.09 20.48
CA PRO A 17 -13.06 8.02 21.66
C PRO A 17 -13.89 8.17 22.93
N SER A 18 -13.49 7.49 24.00
CA SER A 18 -14.07 7.71 25.33
C SER A 18 -13.87 9.16 25.76
N GLY A 19 -14.92 9.81 26.27
CA GLY A 19 -14.87 11.21 26.71
C GLY A 19 -15.33 12.23 25.67
N LEU A 20 -15.86 11.79 24.53
CA LEU A 20 -16.55 12.68 23.61
C LEU A 20 -17.93 13.10 24.19
N ASP A 21 -17.89 14.05 25.12
CA ASP A 21 -19.09 14.60 25.76
C ASP A 21 -19.54 15.92 25.09
N THR A 22 -18.74 16.43 24.16
CA THR A 22 -18.95 17.71 23.47
C THR A 22 -19.05 17.54 21.96
N SER A 23 -19.70 18.51 21.31
CA SER A 23 -19.76 18.61 19.85
C SER A 23 -18.37 18.84 19.29
N VAL A 24 -17.96 18.01 18.33
CA VAL A 24 -16.70 18.19 17.57
C VAL A 24 -16.99 18.59 16.13
N GLU A 25 -16.16 19.48 15.59
CA GLU A 25 -16.19 19.84 14.18
C GLU A 25 -15.34 18.84 13.37
N ILE A 26 -15.92 18.29 12.31
CA ILE A 26 -15.21 17.44 11.36
C ILE A 26 -14.73 18.32 10.21
N PHE A 27 -13.44 18.26 9.90
CA PHE A 27 -12.82 18.96 8.78
C PHE A 27 -12.08 17.97 7.86
N GLU A 28 -11.77 18.40 6.64
CA GLU A 28 -11.11 17.54 5.66
C GLU A 28 -9.74 18.06 5.24
N LEU A 29 -8.76 17.17 5.16
CA LEU A 29 -7.44 17.44 4.58
C LEU A 29 -7.14 16.47 3.43
N PRO A 30 -6.34 16.87 2.42
CA PRO A 30 -5.90 15.98 1.36
C PRO A 30 -5.20 14.73 1.89
N HIS A 31 -5.35 13.61 1.19
CA HIS A 31 -4.74 12.35 1.59
C HIS A 31 -3.19 12.42 1.53
N PRO A 32 -2.45 12.08 2.60
CA PRO A 32 -1.01 12.33 2.70
C PRO A 32 -0.15 11.54 1.71
N SER A 33 -0.67 10.44 1.17
CA SER A 33 0.04 9.64 0.17
C SER A 33 0.01 10.23 -1.25
N ASN A 34 -0.70 11.35 -1.48
CA ASN A 34 -0.90 11.96 -2.79
C ASN A 34 -1.36 10.96 -3.86
N ASN A 35 -2.22 10.02 -3.44
CA ASN A 35 -2.78 9.00 -4.31
C ASN A 35 -4.19 9.44 -4.73
N GLU A 36 -4.41 9.61 -6.03
CA GLU A 36 -5.68 10.10 -6.60
C GLU A 36 -6.86 9.17 -6.34
N SER A 37 -6.61 7.87 -6.16
CA SER A 37 -7.66 6.90 -5.82
C SER A 37 -8.18 7.03 -4.37
N LYS A 38 -7.51 7.81 -3.51
CA LYS A 38 -7.89 7.98 -2.10
C LYS A 38 -8.63 9.30 -1.87
N LYS A 39 -9.70 9.22 -1.10
CA LYS A 39 -10.48 10.39 -0.65
C LYS A 39 -9.71 11.19 0.39
N ASN A 40 -10.11 12.45 0.56
CA ASN A 40 -9.64 13.30 1.65
C ASN A 40 -9.86 12.63 3.02
N LEU A 41 -8.95 12.93 3.95
CA LEU A 41 -9.05 12.50 5.32
C LEU A 41 -10.12 13.32 6.03
N ARG A 42 -11.07 12.64 6.69
CA ARG A 42 -12.01 13.28 7.61
C ARG A 42 -11.41 13.26 9.01
N LEU A 43 -11.15 14.43 9.57
CA LEU A 43 -10.44 14.62 10.83
C LEU A 43 -11.27 15.41 11.82
N PHE A 44 -11.01 15.21 13.11
CA PHE A 44 -11.48 16.10 14.18
C PHE A 44 -10.45 16.15 15.30
N THR A 45 -10.55 17.16 16.16
CA THR A 45 -9.65 17.36 17.30
C THR A 45 -10.41 17.18 18.61
N LEU A 46 -9.82 16.44 19.55
CA LEU A 46 -10.33 16.23 20.90
C LEU A 46 -9.14 16.07 21.83
N ASP A 47 -9.12 16.80 22.96
CA ASP A 47 -8.10 16.74 24.01
C ASP A 47 -6.65 16.74 23.47
N ASP A 48 -6.31 17.76 22.67
CA ASP A 48 -4.98 17.94 22.08
C ASP A 48 -4.51 16.77 21.18
N GLN A 49 -5.44 15.97 20.67
CA GLN A 49 -5.19 14.89 19.73
C GLN A 49 -6.02 15.08 18.46
N VAL A 50 -5.46 14.63 17.33
CA VAL A 50 -6.19 14.53 16.06
C VAL A 50 -6.68 13.10 15.90
N TYR A 51 -7.92 12.96 15.48
CA TYR A 51 -8.53 11.67 15.15
C TYR A 51 -8.96 11.66 13.70
N GLN A 52 -8.71 10.54 13.01
CA GLN A 52 -9.24 10.28 11.69
C GLN A 52 -10.50 9.43 11.80
N LEU A 53 -11.57 9.87 11.14
CA LEU A 53 -12.79 9.08 10.93
C LEU A 53 -12.62 8.19 9.70
N LYS A 54 -12.75 6.88 9.92
CA LYS A 54 -12.73 5.87 8.88
C LYS A 54 -14.04 5.11 8.85
N THR A 55 -14.43 4.64 7.67
CA THR A 55 -15.57 3.75 7.50
C THR A 55 -15.06 2.33 7.42
N LYS A 56 -15.55 1.47 8.30
CA LYS A 56 -15.40 0.02 8.19
C LYS A 56 -16.68 -0.56 7.61
N GLU A 57 -16.57 -1.12 6.42
CA GLU A 57 -17.61 -1.91 5.83
C GLU A 57 -17.35 -3.38 6.19
N PHE A 58 -18.29 -4.02 6.87
CA PHE A 58 -18.15 -5.44 7.18
C PHE A 58 -18.41 -6.25 5.92
N SER A 59 -17.43 -6.54 5.07
CA SER A 59 -17.59 -7.54 4.01
C SER A 59 -16.28 -8.18 3.55
N LYS A 60 -16.37 -9.46 3.15
CA LYS A 60 -15.38 -10.20 2.33
C LYS A 60 -15.78 -10.26 0.84
N GLY A 61 -16.94 -9.71 0.49
CA GLY A 61 -17.52 -9.78 -0.84
C GLY A 61 -17.03 -8.62 -1.67
N CYS A 62 -15.91 -8.79 -2.37
CA CYS A 62 -15.59 -7.98 -3.54
C CYS A 62 -16.30 -8.57 -4.77
N ASP A 63 -16.44 -7.81 -5.85
CA ASP A 63 -17.06 -8.26 -7.11
C ASP A 63 -16.52 -9.63 -7.59
N TYR A 64 -15.24 -9.91 -7.31
CA TYR A 64 -14.58 -11.18 -7.64
C TYR A 64 -15.21 -12.41 -6.97
N ASN A 65 -15.87 -12.26 -5.82
CA ASN A 65 -16.50 -13.36 -5.09
C ASN A 65 -18.00 -13.49 -5.37
N LYS A 66 -18.62 -12.56 -6.11
CA LYS A 66 -20.07 -12.51 -6.36
C LYS A 66 -20.63 -13.83 -6.90
N GLN A 67 -19.93 -14.47 -7.83
CA GLN A 67 -20.35 -15.77 -8.39
C GLN A 67 -20.31 -16.90 -7.36
N LYS A 68 -19.29 -16.94 -6.49
CA LYS A 68 -19.20 -17.92 -5.38
C LYS A 68 -20.26 -17.66 -4.32
N ASP A 69 -20.49 -16.39 -4.02
CA ASP A 69 -21.44 -15.96 -2.99
C ASP A 69 -22.88 -16.23 -3.42
N LEU A 70 -23.23 -16.02 -4.70
CA LEU A 70 -24.51 -16.40 -5.32
C LEU A 70 -24.76 -17.91 -5.28
N VAL A 71 -23.73 -18.74 -5.52
CA VAL A 71 -23.84 -20.21 -5.46
C VAL A 71 -24.03 -20.70 -4.02
N SER A 72 -23.45 -20.00 -3.04
CA SER A 72 -23.57 -20.36 -1.62
C SER A 72 -24.81 -19.80 -0.93
N ASP A 73 -25.56 -18.93 -1.61
CA ASP A 73 -26.73 -18.18 -1.11
C ASP A 73 -26.46 -17.42 0.21
N LYS A 74 -25.19 -17.05 0.46
CA LYS A 74 -24.76 -16.40 1.71
C LYS A 74 -24.90 -14.89 1.68
N TYR A 75 -24.86 -14.29 0.49
CA TYR A 75 -24.92 -12.84 0.31
C TYR A 75 -25.80 -12.47 -0.88
N HIS A 76 -26.72 -11.52 -0.66
CA HIS A 76 -27.49 -10.87 -1.72
C HIS A 76 -26.88 -9.51 -2.04
N TYR A 77 -27.03 -9.04 -3.27
CA TYR A 77 -26.42 -7.80 -3.75
C TYR A 77 -27.46 -6.88 -4.38
N THR A 78 -27.27 -5.56 -4.21
CA THR A 78 -28.02 -4.49 -4.88
C THR A 78 -27.71 -4.50 -6.39
N SER A 79 -28.51 -3.77 -7.17
CA SER A 79 -28.32 -3.54 -8.61
C SER A 79 -26.92 -3.01 -8.96
N ASP A 80 -26.36 -2.26 -8.04
CA ASP A 80 -25.10 -1.53 -8.04
C ASP A 80 -23.94 -2.37 -7.48
N GLY A 81 -24.19 -3.65 -7.19
CA GLY A 81 -23.15 -4.63 -6.83
C GLY A 81 -22.73 -4.60 -5.36
N GLN A 82 -23.41 -3.82 -4.51
CA GLN A 82 -23.13 -3.78 -3.08
C GLN A 82 -23.90 -4.87 -2.33
N PRO A 83 -23.30 -5.57 -1.36
CA PRO A 83 -24.04 -6.57 -0.59
C PRO A 83 -25.15 -5.91 0.24
N PHE A 84 -26.37 -6.46 0.21
CA PHE A 84 -27.47 -6.04 1.09
C PHE A 84 -27.09 -6.30 2.55
N LYS A 85 -27.03 -5.24 3.35
CA LYS A 85 -26.73 -5.33 4.79
C LYS A 85 -27.56 -4.35 5.56
N SER A 86 -28.06 -4.79 6.70
CA SER A 86 -28.66 -3.95 7.71
C SER A 86 -27.98 -4.17 9.05
N THR A 87 -27.96 -3.12 9.88
CA THR A 87 -27.47 -3.19 11.26
C THR A 87 -28.69 -3.16 12.17
N PHE A 88 -28.83 -4.16 13.04
CA PHE A 88 -29.82 -4.14 14.11
C PHE A 88 -29.19 -3.53 15.36
N LEU A 89 -29.69 -2.38 15.77
CA LEU A 89 -29.37 -1.76 17.06
C LEU A 89 -30.45 -2.17 18.05
N ILE A 90 -30.06 -2.90 19.10
CA ILE A 90 -31.00 -3.46 20.07
C ILE A 90 -30.54 -3.02 21.46
N ASP A 91 -31.43 -2.43 22.24
CA ASP A 91 -31.22 -2.28 23.68
C ASP A 91 -31.36 -3.64 24.35
N GLU A 92 -30.29 -4.11 25.01
CA GLU A 92 -30.31 -5.40 25.71
C GLU A 92 -31.36 -5.44 26.82
N ASN A 93 -31.67 -4.28 27.43
CA ASN A 93 -32.68 -4.16 28.49
C ASN A 93 -34.11 -4.14 27.94
N ASN A 94 -34.29 -3.81 26.65
CA ASN A 94 -35.58 -3.76 25.99
C ASN A 94 -35.48 -4.18 24.51
N ARG A 95 -35.43 -5.50 24.28
CA ARG A 95 -35.28 -6.07 22.93
C ARG A 95 -36.43 -5.77 21.97
N SER A 96 -37.61 -5.36 22.48
CA SER A 96 -38.74 -4.95 21.64
C SER A 96 -38.54 -3.60 20.95
N ASP A 97 -37.60 -2.78 21.43
CA ASP A 97 -37.26 -1.47 20.85
C ASP A 97 -36.04 -1.57 19.91
N GLY A 98 -36.04 -2.61 19.06
CA GLY A 98 -34.98 -2.83 18.08
C GLY A 98 -35.10 -1.87 16.91
N PHE A 99 -34.03 -1.15 16.60
CA PHE A 99 -33.94 -0.27 15.44
C PHE A 99 -33.13 -0.93 14.31
N THR A 100 -33.66 -0.91 13.09
CA THR A 100 -32.97 -1.45 11.92
C THR A 100 -32.42 -0.32 11.07
N MET A 101 -31.10 -0.32 10.87
CA MET A 101 -30.42 0.58 9.97
C MET A 101 -30.17 -0.12 8.64
N GLU A 102 -30.47 0.53 7.52
CA GLU A 102 -30.20 0.00 6.17
C GLU A 102 -28.70 0.01 5.80
N ASN A 103 -27.85 0.65 6.61
CA ASN A 103 -26.41 0.68 6.39
C ASN A 103 -25.68 -0.27 7.35
N GLY A 104 -24.91 -1.20 6.79
CA GLY A 104 -24.03 -2.14 7.52
C GLY A 104 -22.64 -1.57 7.87
N SER A 105 -22.39 -0.30 7.58
CA SER A 105 -21.10 0.34 7.78
C SER A 105 -20.98 0.97 9.16
N ILE A 106 -19.81 0.86 9.76
CA ILE A 106 -19.50 1.49 11.05
C ILE A 106 -18.42 2.54 10.82
N LEU A 107 -18.69 3.77 11.24
CA LEU A 107 -17.63 4.77 11.39
C LEU A 107 -16.82 4.45 12.63
N TYR A 108 -15.52 4.61 12.56
CA TYR A 108 -14.66 4.54 13.74
C TYR A 108 -13.61 5.62 13.68
N SER A 109 -13.26 6.16 14.84
CA SER A 109 -12.17 7.11 15.00
C SER A 109 -10.88 6.40 15.40
N GLU A 110 -9.77 6.77 14.78
CA GLU A 110 -8.43 6.37 15.21
C GLU A 110 -7.53 7.58 15.41
N LYS A 111 -6.56 7.51 16.32
CA LYS A 111 -5.60 8.59 16.51
C LYS A 111 -4.78 8.77 15.22
N TYR A 112 -4.68 10.02 14.76
CA TYR A 112 -3.98 10.38 13.54
C TYR A 112 -2.79 11.28 13.85
N ASP A 113 -1.66 11.01 13.19
CA ASP A 113 -0.46 11.83 13.29
C ASP A 113 -0.42 12.83 12.15
N LEU A 114 -0.66 14.10 12.47
CA LEU A 114 -0.75 15.18 11.49
C LEU A 114 0.55 15.39 10.69
N THR A 115 1.70 14.92 11.20
CA THR A 115 2.97 14.97 10.48
C THR A 115 2.89 14.23 9.13
N PHE A 116 2.04 13.19 8.99
CA PHE A 116 1.81 12.56 7.69
C PHE A 116 1.23 13.52 6.65
N SER A 117 0.25 14.35 7.04
CA SER A 117 -0.36 15.36 6.15
C SER A 117 0.67 16.40 5.70
N LEU A 118 1.59 16.78 6.59
CA LEU A 118 2.69 17.67 6.25
C LEU A 118 3.69 17.05 5.27
N CYS A 119 4.02 15.77 5.45
CA CYS A 119 4.81 15.03 4.47
C CYS A 119 4.12 15.04 3.09
N GLY A 120 2.80 14.79 3.05
CA GLY A 120 2.00 14.89 1.84
C GLY A 120 2.13 16.26 1.15
N TYR A 121 2.00 17.34 1.92
CA TYR A 121 2.17 18.71 1.42
C TYR A 121 3.58 18.97 0.86
N TYR A 122 4.64 18.52 1.54
CA TYR A 122 6.02 18.70 1.07
C TYR A 122 6.21 18.05 -0.32
N TYR A 123 5.66 16.85 -0.51
CA TYR A 123 5.72 16.12 -1.77
C TYR A 123 4.46 16.31 -2.64
N ARG A 124 3.67 17.39 -2.48
CA ARG A 124 2.38 17.59 -3.17
C ARG A 124 2.42 17.53 -4.71
N LYS A 125 3.60 17.70 -5.31
CA LYS A 125 3.80 17.56 -6.76
C LYS A 125 4.04 16.11 -7.22
N ASN A 126 4.36 15.21 -6.29
CA ASN A 126 4.48 13.78 -6.52
C ASN A 126 3.12 13.12 -6.28
N VAL A 127 2.28 13.14 -7.31
CA VAL A 127 0.96 12.52 -7.34
C VAL A 127 1.05 11.18 -8.06
N VAL A 128 0.36 10.17 -7.54
CA VAL A 128 0.30 8.82 -8.12
C VAL A 128 -1.15 8.37 -8.32
N PRO A 129 -1.44 7.54 -9.34
CA PRO A 129 -2.82 7.12 -9.62
C PRO A 129 -3.37 6.11 -8.59
N ASN A 130 -2.50 5.27 -8.04
CA ASN A 130 -2.88 4.19 -7.12
C ASN A 130 -1.73 3.86 -6.15
N GLU A 131 -2.00 2.97 -5.19
CA GLU A 131 -1.04 2.61 -4.14
C GLU A 131 0.13 1.77 -4.67
N ASP A 132 -0.11 0.92 -5.68
CA ASP A 132 0.92 0.06 -6.28
C ASP A 132 2.08 0.86 -6.90
N ALA A 133 1.80 2.09 -7.34
CA ALA A 133 2.82 3.00 -7.84
C ALA A 133 3.93 3.25 -6.81
N ALA A 134 3.65 3.16 -5.50
CA ALA A 134 4.66 3.33 -4.45
C ALA A 134 5.86 2.39 -4.60
N PHE A 135 5.64 1.17 -5.10
CA PHE A 135 6.67 0.15 -5.27
C PHE A 135 7.48 0.30 -6.56
N THR A 136 7.07 1.19 -7.46
CA THR A 136 7.79 1.45 -8.70
C THR A 136 8.71 2.66 -8.51
N PRO A 137 10.00 2.60 -8.91
CA PRO A 137 10.90 3.74 -8.82
C PRO A 137 10.35 4.96 -9.55
N SER A 138 10.38 6.13 -8.90
CA SER A 138 9.93 7.37 -9.52
C SER A 138 10.96 7.86 -10.53
N ILE A 139 10.57 8.01 -11.79
CA ILE A 139 11.48 8.40 -12.88
C ILE A 139 11.67 9.92 -12.95
N ASN A 140 10.69 10.72 -12.48
CA ASN A 140 10.63 12.17 -12.69
C ASN A 140 10.18 12.96 -11.44
N GLY A 141 10.50 12.48 -10.24
CA GLY A 141 10.10 13.11 -8.99
C GLY A 141 10.74 14.47 -8.75
N SER A 142 10.19 15.53 -9.31
CA SER A 142 10.57 16.91 -9.00
C SER A 142 9.97 17.33 -7.66
N ILE A 143 10.82 17.42 -6.65
CA ILE A 143 10.54 18.18 -5.44
C ILE A 143 10.94 19.61 -5.77
N ASN A 144 10.02 20.57 -5.65
CA ASN A 144 10.38 21.98 -5.60
C ASN A 144 10.20 22.45 -4.15
N PRO A 145 11.17 22.15 -3.26
CA PRO A 145 11.03 22.44 -1.85
C PRO A 145 11.15 23.95 -1.66
N ASP A 146 10.28 24.49 -0.80
CA ASP A 146 10.56 25.81 -0.25
C ASP A 146 11.75 25.68 0.71
N LYS A 147 12.73 26.57 0.55
CA LYS A 147 13.94 26.61 1.39
C LYS A 147 13.86 27.68 2.47
N ASN A 148 12.83 28.51 2.43
CA ASN A 148 12.66 29.59 3.38
C ASN A 148 12.23 29.05 4.75
N PHE A 149 12.67 29.77 5.76
CA PHE A 149 12.32 29.54 7.16
C PHE A 149 11.17 30.46 7.54
N TYR A 150 10.16 29.92 8.22
CA TYR A 150 8.97 30.68 8.64
C TYR A 150 8.68 30.41 10.11
N THR A 151 8.08 31.38 10.81
CA THR A 151 7.50 31.10 12.12
C THR A 151 6.37 30.07 11.99
N SER A 152 6.01 29.42 13.10
CA SER A 152 4.92 28.43 13.11
C SER A 152 3.61 29.00 12.55
N SER A 153 3.26 30.24 12.93
CA SER A 153 2.06 30.95 12.49
C SER A 153 2.08 31.28 11.00
N ASP A 154 3.18 31.87 10.50
CA ASP A 154 3.32 32.23 9.09
C ASP A 154 3.23 30.98 8.18
N TYR A 155 3.82 29.87 8.65
CA TYR A 155 3.78 28.61 7.93
C TYR A 155 2.35 28.07 7.84
N GLN A 156 1.57 28.14 8.94
CA GLN A 156 0.17 27.73 8.96
C GLN A 156 -0.70 28.61 8.04
N GLU A 157 -0.55 29.93 8.10
CA GLU A 157 -1.28 30.88 7.23
C GLU A 157 -0.99 30.62 5.74
N ARG A 158 0.26 30.30 5.43
CA ARG A 158 0.65 29.91 4.08
C ARG A 158 -0.05 28.65 3.62
N LEU A 159 -0.17 27.63 4.48
CA LEU A 159 -0.87 26.39 4.15
C LEU A 159 -2.37 26.60 3.93
N ILE A 160 -2.98 27.45 4.75
CA ILE A 160 -4.37 27.88 4.60
C ILE A 160 -4.56 28.52 3.22
N SER A 161 -3.67 29.43 2.84
CA SER A 161 -3.77 30.19 1.59
C SER A 161 -3.43 29.40 0.33
N ASN A 162 -2.47 28.47 0.40
CA ASN A 162 -1.87 27.84 -0.79
C ASN A 162 -2.16 26.34 -0.93
N HIS A 163 -2.82 25.71 0.04
CA HIS A 163 -3.08 24.27 0.02
C HIS A 163 -4.52 23.91 0.39
N ASN A 164 -4.94 24.22 1.62
CA ASN A 164 -6.29 23.89 2.07
C ASN A 164 -6.68 24.77 3.27
N GLU A 165 -7.82 25.44 3.20
CA GLU A 165 -8.31 26.35 4.24
C GLU A 165 -8.53 25.65 5.60
N ASN A 166 -8.84 24.35 5.60
CA ASN A 166 -9.08 23.57 6.82
C ASN A 166 -7.83 23.39 7.68
N TRP A 167 -6.64 23.78 7.22
CA TRP A 167 -5.47 23.91 8.09
C TRP A 167 -5.72 24.90 9.24
N ALA A 168 -6.65 25.85 9.10
CA ALA A 168 -7.08 26.75 10.16
C ALA A 168 -7.80 26.05 11.33
N LYS A 169 -8.32 24.83 11.10
CA LYS A 169 -9.02 24.03 12.12
C LYS A 169 -8.07 23.24 13.02
N THR A 170 -6.77 23.27 12.74
CA THR A 170 -5.76 22.59 13.57
C THR A 170 -5.28 23.52 14.67
N PRO A 171 -5.38 23.14 15.96
CA PRO A 171 -4.82 23.91 17.07
C PRO A 171 -3.31 24.12 16.92
N SER A 172 -2.83 25.32 17.24
CA SER A 172 -1.44 25.74 17.02
C SER A 172 -0.40 24.83 17.69
N HIS A 173 -0.70 24.30 18.89
CA HIS A 173 0.23 23.41 19.59
C HIS A 173 0.37 22.03 18.92
N ILE A 174 -0.72 21.47 18.36
CA ILE A 174 -0.70 20.22 17.59
C ILE A 174 0.10 20.43 16.31
N TRP A 175 -0.18 21.55 15.65
CA TRP A 175 0.48 21.99 14.43
C TRP A 175 1.99 22.14 14.62
N GLU A 176 2.42 22.91 15.62
CA GLU A 176 3.83 23.17 15.90
C GLU A 176 4.59 21.88 16.21
N LYS A 177 4.00 20.99 17.02
CA LYS A 177 4.57 19.67 17.30
C LYS A 177 4.71 18.82 16.05
N ALA A 178 3.73 18.88 15.14
CA ALA A 178 3.79 18.14 13.88
C ALA A 178 4.89 18.69 12.95
N LEU A 179 5.11 20.00 12.97
CA LEU A 179 6.13 20.71 12.20
C LEU A 179 7.54 20.43 12.73
N GLU A 180 7.73 20.44 14.05
CA GLU A 180 8.99 20.12 14.73
C GLU A 180 9.55 18.74 14.34
N ASN A 181 8.67 17.77 14.10
CA ASN A 181 9.06 16.40 13.77
C ASN A 181 9.88 16.27 12.48
N ILE A 182 9.68 17.18 11.52
CA ILE A 182 10.15 17.04 10.13
C ILE A 182 10.83 18.30 9.58
N SER A 183 11.08 19.29 10.44
CA SER A 183 11.68 20.57 10.05
C SER A 183 13.09 20.73 10.58
N LYS A 184 13.92 21.45 9.83
CA LYS A 184 15.07 22.15 10.37
C LYS A 184 14.55 23.35 11.16
N ILE A 185 15.10 23.54 12.35
CA ILE A 185 14.68 24.61 13.28
C ILE A 185 15.87 25.54 13.47
N VAL A 186 15.64 26.84 13.30
CA VAL A 186 16.58 27.91 13.62
C VAL A 186 15.92 28.79 14.67
N GLU A 187 16.66 29.13 15.72
CA GLU A 187 16.19 30.02 16.78
C GLU A 187 16.88 31.38 16.64
N GLU A 188 16.10 32.44 16.48
CA GLU A 188 16.59 33.82 16.40
C GLU A 188 15.77 34.69 17.35
N ALA A 189 16.45 35.43 18.24
CA ALA A 189 15.83 36.32 19.21
C ALA A 189 14.73 35.67 20.10
N GLY A 190 14.82 34.36 20.35
CA GLY A 190 13.84 33.59 21.15
C GLY A 190 12.63 33.09 20.37
N GLU A 191 12.58 33.30 19.05
CA GLU A 191 11.56 32.75 18.16
C GLU A 191 12.12 31.58 17.34
N LYS A 192 11.30 30.54 17.14
CA LYS A 192 11.63 29.38 16.31
C LYS A 192 11.14 29.58 14.89
N TYR A 193 12.02 29.32 13.93
CA TYR A 193 11.73 29.30 12.52
C TYR A 193 11.92 27.90 11.95
N TYR A 194 10.99 27.48 11.09
CA TYR A 194 10.86 26.12 10.60
C TYR A 194 11.02 26.05 9.09
N CYS A 195 11.75 25.04 8.63
CA CYS A 195 11.85 24.67 7.22
C CYS A 195 11.74 23.15 7.08
N ILE A 196 10.64 22.66 6.50
CA ILE A 196 10.42 21.22 6.28
C ILE A 196 11.51 20.67 5.36
N ASP A 197 12.11 19.55 5.74
CA ASP A 197 13.27 18.99 5.05
C ASP A 197 13.10 17.49 4.78
N ALA A 198 13.53 17.04 3.61
CA ALA A 198 13.38 15.65 3.18
C ALA A 198 14.15 14.65 4.05
N ASP A 199 15.31 15.03 4.58
CA ASP A 199 16.12 14.17 5.45
C ASP A 199 15.45 14.07 6.82
N LYS A 200 14.92 15.18 7.35
CA LYS A 200 14.10 15.18 8.58
C LYS A 200 12.82 14.36 8.46
N ILE A 201 12.14 14.39 7.31
CA ILE A 201 11.03 13.48 7.02
C ILE A 201 11.51 12.02 7.06
N THR A 202 12.65 11.72 6.43
CA THR A 202 13.19 10.36 6.36
C THR A 202 13.57 9.85 7.76
N GLU A 203 14.27 10.66 8.57
CA GLU A 203 14.59 10.36 9.97
C GLU A 203 13.34 10.08 10.82
N TRP A 204 12.29 10.90 10.65
CA TRP A 204 11.02 10.68 11.33
C TRP A 204 10.34 9.38 10.91
N LEU A 205 10.33 9.06 9.61
CA LEU A 205 9.79 7.79 9.10
C LEU A 205 10.58 6.58 9.62
N VAL A 206 11.91 6.67 9.67
CA VAL A 206 12.77 5.63 10.25
C VAL A 206 12.40 5.38 11.71
N ARG A 207 12.19 6.43 12.51
CA ARG A 207 11.70 6.28 13.91
C ARG A 207 10.35 5.56 13.98
N LYS A 208 9.43 5.81 13.03
CA LYS A 208 8.15 5.08 12.94
C LYS A 208 8.38 3.61 12.59
N VAL A 209 9.24 3.31 11.63
CA VAL A 209 9.63 1.94 11.26
C VAL A 209 10.21 1.20 12.47
N CYS A 210 11.17 1.79 13.19
CA CYS A 210 11.73 1.20 14.41
C CYS A 210 10.64 0.91 15.47
N ARG A 211 9.70 1.84 15.66
CA ARG A 211 8.58 1.62 16.60
C ARG A 211 7.69 0.46 16.20
N ILE A 212 7.41 0.31 14.90
CA ILE A 212 6.61 -0.81 14.35
C ILE A 212 7.40 -2.12 14.49
N ILE A 213 8.71 -2.14 14.20
CA ILE A 213 9.55 -3.32 14.40
C ILE A 213 9.52 -3.75 15.87
N ASN A 214 9.67 -2.81 16.81
CA ASN A 214 9.68 -3.11 18.24
C ASN A 214 8.31 -3.58 18.76
N ASN A 215 7.21 -3.16 18.12
CA ASN A 215 5.84 -3.50 18.50
C ASN A 215 5.10 -4.17 17.33
N PHE A 216 5.76 -5.15 16.69
CA PHE A 216 5.29 -5.68 15.43
C PHE A 216 3.91 -6.34 15.57
N PRO A 217 2.94 -6.02 14.69
CA PRO A 217 1.58 -6.50 14.86
C PRO A 217 1.49 -8.02 14.86
N ALA A 218 0.93 -8.61 15.91
CA ALA A 218 0.76 -10.07 16.02
C ALA A 218 -0.14 -10.67 14.92
N SER A 219 -0.97 -9.84 14.28
CA SER A 219 -1.78 -10.22 13.11
C SER A 219 -0.93 -10.49 11.86
N LEU A 220 0.28 -9.93 11.77
CA LEU A 220 1.23 -10.18 10.69
C LEU A 220 2.17 -11.31 11.09
N LYS A 221 1.86 -12.52 10.65
CA LYS A 221 2.69 -13.71 10.95
C LYS A 221 3.95 -13.71 10.10
N ILE A 222 5.11 -13.88 10.74
CA ILE A 222 6.38 -14.16 10.06
C ILE A 222 6.46 -15.69 9.87
N PRO A 223 6.75 -16.19 8.65
CA PRO A 223 6.93 -17.61 8.43
C PRO A 223 8.04 -18.18 9.33
N SER A 224 7.72 -19.22 10.10
CA SER A 224 8.68 -19.87 11.02
C SER A 224 9.81 -20.61 10.29
N THR A 225 9.67 -20.80 8.97
CA THR A 225 10.69 -21.41 8.11
C THR A 225 11.80 -20.44 7.74
N PHE A 226 11.63 -19.14 7.98
CA PHE A 226 12.63 -18.15 7.62
C PHE A 226 13.83 -18.20 8.57
N PRO A 227 15.07 -18.18 8.04
CA PRO A 227 16.25 -17.90 8.85
C PRO A 227 16.09 -16.59 9.63
N GLU A 228 16.80 -16.45 10.76
CA GLU A 228 16.64 -15.30 11.66
C GLU A 228 16.93 -13.95 10.96
N ASN A 229 17.99 -13.88 10.15
CA ASN A 229 18.33 -12.70 9.37
C ASN A 229 17.23 -12.33 8.36
N ILE A 230 16.64 -13.32 7.68
CA ILE A 230 15.55 -13.11 6.73
C ILE A 230 14.25 -12.73 7.44
N SER A 231 14.00 -13.29 8.61
CA SER A 231 12.86 -12.92 9.46
C SER A 231 12.95 -11.46 9.87
N SER A 232 14.13 -10.99 10.28
CA SER A 232 14.39 -9.59 10.60
C SER A 232 14.21 -8.68 9.38
N ALA A 233 14.79 -9.05 8.24
CA ALA A 233 14.66 -8.30 6.99
C ALA A 233 13.18 -8.18 6.55
N PHE A 234 12.43 -9.29 6.59
CA PHE A 234 11.01 -9.32 6.28
C PHE A 234 10.19 -8.42 7.21
N LYS A 235 10.49 -8.45 8.50
CA LYS A 235 9.86 -7.60 9.52
C LYS A 235 10.09 -6.12 9.24
N CYS A 236 11.32 -5.74 8.85
CA CYS A 236 11.66 -4.39 8.44
C CYS A 236 10.89 -3.95 7.18
N ILE A 237 10.88 -4.79 6.14
CA ILE A 237 10.13 -4.54 4.90
C ILE A 237 8.63 -4.35 5.17
N MET A 238 8.02 -5.24 5.95
CA MET A 238 6.61 -5.13 6.30
C MET A 238 6.30 -3.87 7.11
N SER A 239 7.21 -3.48 8.00
CA SER A 239 7.10 -2.22 8.76
C SER A 239 7.13 -1.00 7.84
N CYS A 240 7.96 -1.00 6.79
CA CYS A 240 7.96 0.03 5.75
C CYS A 240 6.66 0.01 4.92
N ASN A 241 6.21 -1.19 4.51
CA ASN A 241 5.01 -1.35 3.68
C ASN A 241 3.73 -0.87 4.36
N LEU A 242 3.62 -1.02 5.69
CA LEU A 242 2.49 -0.49 6.45
C LEU A 242 2.35 1.04 6.33
N LEU A 243 3.46 1.75 6.07
CA LEU A 243 3.47 3.20 5.91
C LEU A 243 3.11 3.65 4.49
N VAL A 244 3.18 2.78 3.48
CA VAL A 244 2.90 3.11 2.06
C VAL A 244 1.56 3.81 1.91
N SER A 245 0.57 3.34 2.66
CA SER A 245 -0.77 3.91 2.62
C SER A 245 -0.84 5.36 3.13
N LEU A 246 0.15 5.84 3.88
CA LEU A 246 0.16 7.13 4.59
C LEU A 246 1.25 8.10 4.09
N ILE A 247 2.12 7.70 3.15
CA ILE A 247 3.23 8.54 2.70
C ILE A 247 3.31 8.63 1.17
N PRO A 248 3.83 9.74 0.62
CA PRO A 248 4.08 9.89 -0.82
C PRO A 248 5.09 8.87 -1.35
N GLN A 249 4.98 8.52 -2.64
CA GLN A 249 5.90 7.58 -3.31
C GLN A 249 7.37 7.99 -3.12
N LEU A 250 7.72 9.26 -3.32
CA LEU A 250 9.11 9.70 -3.14
C LEU A 250 9.63 9.56 -1.72
N ALA A 251 8.78 9.81 -0.71
CA ALA A 251 9.14 9.61 0.69
C ALA A 251 9.42 8.13 0.97
N TYR A 252 8.57 7.24 0.43
CA TYR A 252 8.78 5.79 0.52
C TYR A 252 10.07 5.34 -0.17
N GLN A 253 10.34 5.86 -1.37
CA GLN A 253 11.58 5.55 -2.10
C GLN A 253 12.83 6.02 -1.35
N ARG A 254 12.80 7.18 -0.69
CA ARG A 254 13.90 7.60 0.21
C ARG A 254 14.04 6.68 1.41
N LEU A 255 12.92 6.28 2.03
CA LEU A 255 12.90 5.40 3.19
C LEU A 255 13.52 4.03 2.89
N ILE A 256 13.16 3.39 1.77
CA ILE A 256 13.70 2.05 1.44
C ILE A 256 15.18 2.09 1.03
N ASN A 257 15.70 3.26 0.64
CA ASN A 257 17.11 3.48 0.34
C ASN A 257 17.89 4.04 1.54
N TYR A 258 17.27 4.11 2.72
CA TYR A 258 17.93 4.62 3.93
C TYR A 258 18.98 3.64 4.44
N GLU A 259 20.15 4.20 4.78
CA GLU A 259 21.29 3.49 5.33
C GLU A 259 21.79 4.24 6.57
N SER A 260 21.92 3.53 7.69
CA SER A 260 22.63 4.01 8.88
C SER A 260 23.22 2.83 9.66
N GLU A 261 24.08 3.14 10.63
CA GLU A 261 24.65 2.12 11.52
C GLU A 261 23.60 1.44 12.41
N GLU A 262 22.54 2.18 12.80
CA GLU A 262 21.48 1.67 13.67
C GLU A 262 20.44 0.83 12.91
N LEU A 263 20.07 1.24 11.69
CA LEU A 263 19.11 0.52 10.85
C LEU A 263 19.41 0.73 9.37
N ASN A 264 19.84 -0.34 8.71
CA ASN A 264 20.04 -0.35 7.26
C ASN A 264 18.82 -0.97 6.56
N ILE A 265 17.85 -0.12 6.20
CA ILE A 265 16.62 -0.56 5.54
C ILE A 265 16.96 -1.13 4.16
N LYS A 266 17.83 -0.46 3.41
CA LYS A 266 18.22 -0.90 2.07
C LYS A 266 18.83 -2.30 2.07
N GLN A 267 19.75 -2.58 3.00
CA GLN A 267 20.36 -3.90 3.14
C GLN A 267 19.30 -4.97 3.42
N HIS A 268 18.32 -4.71 4.29
CA HIS A 268 17.23 -5.66 4.52
C HIS A 268 16.38 -5.94 3.27
N PHE A 269 16.10 -4.92 2.45
CA PHE A 269 15.45 -5.12 1.16
C PHE A 269 16.29 -5.99 0.21
N GLU A 270 17.60 -5.76 0.14
CA GLU A 270 18.54 -6.54 -0.68
C GLU A 270 18.67 -7.99 -0.21
N GLU A 271 18.82 -8.22 1.10
CA GLU A 271 18.91 -9.55 1.72
C GLU A 271 17.67 -10.39 1.41
N TYR A 272 16.48 -9.81 1.62
CA TYR A 272 15.23 -10.51 1.36
C TYR A 272 15.02 -10.79 -0.13
N LYS A 273 15.38 -9.84 -1.00
CA LYS A 273 15.32 -10.02 -2.46
C LYS A 273 16.22 -11.17 -2.89
N LYS A 274 17.48 -11.20 -2.41
CA LYS A 274 18.43 -12.28 -2.69
C LYS A 274 17.89 -13.63 -2.24
N TYR A 275 17.37 -13.71 -1.02
CA TYR A 275 16.76 -14.94 -0.50
C TYR A 275 15.60 -15.45 -1.37
N LYS A 276 14.70 -14.55 -1.81
CA LYS A 276 13.58 -14.92 -2.68
C LYS A 276 14.07 -15.46 -4.02
N GLU A 277 15.09 -14.84 -4.62
CA GLU A 277 15.68 -15.28 -5.88
C GLU A 277 16.39 -16.64 -5.74
N GLU A 278 17.08 -16.88 -4.62
CA GLU A 278 17.73 -18.16 -4.31
C GLU A 278 16.71 -19.27 -4.05
N SER A 279 15.67 -19.02 -3.26
CA SER A 279 14.60 -20.00 -3.00
C SER A 279 13.89 -20.42 -4.29
N ILE A 280 13.62 -19.49 -5.21
CA ILE A 280 13.04 -19.81 -6.52
C ILE A 280 13.98 -20.71 -7.32
N LYS A 281 15.30 -20.44 -7.31
CA LYS A 281 16.29 -21.28 -7.99
C LYS A 281 16.34 -22.69 -7.39
N GLU A 282 16.29 -22.81 -6.06
CA GLU A 282 16.25 -24.10 -5.38
C GLU A 282 15.00 -24.90 -5.73
N ASP A 283 13.84 -24.27 -5.80
CA ASP A 283 12.59 -24.95 -6.16
C ASP A 283 12.62 -25.46 -7.60
N ILE A 284 13.16 -24.67 -8.54
CA ILE A 284 13.38 -25.11 -9.93
C ILE A 284 14.37 -26.28 -9.98
N GLN A 285 15.46 -26.24 -9.20
CA GLN A 285 16.43 -27.34 -9.12
C GLN A 285 15.82 -28.61 -8.53
N LYS A 286 15.01 -28.50 -7.47
CA LYS A 286 14.29 -29.63 -6.88
C LYS A 286 13.30 -30.22 -7.88
N GLU A 287 12.55 -29.40 -8.59
CA GLU A 287 11.61 -29.86 -9.63
C GLU A 287 12.36 -30.59 -10.77
N MET A 288 13.50 -30.06 -11.21
CA MET A 288 14.36 -30.72 -12.19
C MET A 288 14.91 -32.06 -11.68
N ALA A 289 15.37 -32.12 -10.42
CA ALA A 289 15.87 -33.35 -9.81
C ALA A 289 14.77 -34.40 -9.65
N ILE A 290 13.56 -33.98 -9.24
CA ILE A 290 12.38 -34.84 -9.15
C ILE A 290 11.99 -35.38 -10.54
N LYS A 291 11.98 -34.54 -11.58
CA LYS A 291 11.74 -34.97 -12.97
C LYS A 291 12.81 -35.94 -13.46
N ALA A 292 14.09 -35.68 -13.15
CA ALA A 292 15.19 -36.58 -13.48
C ALA A 292 15.04 -37.93 -12.77
N ALA A 293 14.73 -37.95 -11.47
CA ALA A 293 14.51 -39.18 -10.69
C ALA A 293 13.29 -39.97 -11.17
N MET A 294 12.19 -39.31 -11.53
CA MET A 294 11.03 -39.98 -12.14
C MET A 294 11.36 -40.57 -13.52
N SER A 295 12.26 -39.92 -14.28
CA SER A 295 12.69 -40.42 -15.59
C SER A 295 13.69 -41.59 -15.51
N THR A 296 14.41 -41.73 -14.39
CA THR A 296 15.38 -42.81 -14.16
C THR A 296 14.81 -43.98 -13.32
N GLY A 297 13.63 -43.81 -12.71
CA GLY A 297 12.97 -44.78 -11.83
C GLY A 297 12.06 -45.82 -12.49
N LEU A 298 11.99 -45.89 -13.83
CA LEU A 298 11.31 -46.98 -14.54
C LEU A 298 12.34 -47.96 -15.10
N PRO A 299 12.74 -49.01 -14.35
CA PRO A 299 13.34 -50.17 -14.99
C PRO A 299 12.32 -50.76 -15.96
N ASN A 300 12.74 -50.94 -17.21
CA ASN A 300 12.02 -51.71 -18.22
C ASN A 300 11.75 -53.14 -17.71
N MET A 301 10.69 -53.35 -16.94
CA MET A 301 10.06 -54.67 -16.81
C MET A 301 9.10 -54.84 -17.98
N THR A 302 9.63 -55.30 -19.12
CA THR A 302 8.83 -55.88 -20.19
C THR A 302 9.51 -57.14 -20.72
N ASN A 303 9.45 -58.23 -19.95
CA ASN A 303 9.39 -59.57 -20.50
C ASN A 303 8.08 -60.20 -20.04
N GLY A 304 7.04 -59.99 -20.83
CA GLY A 304 5.67 -60.42 -20.56
C GLY A 304 4.76 -60.02 -21.71
N ILE A 305 4.91 -60.73 -22.82
CA ILE A 305 3.89 -61.09 -23.82
C ILE A 305 2.63 -60.22 -23.81
N ASP A 306 2.53 -59.27 -24.76
CA ASP A 306 1.42 -59.30 -25.71
C ASP A 306 1.64 -58.37 -26.91
N LYS A 307 1.60 -58.97 -28.11
CA LYS A 307 1.67 -58.28 -29.39
C LYS A 307 0.34 -57.58 -29.65
N SER A 308 0.19 -56.34 -29.23
CA SER A 308 -0.85 -55.45 -29.74
C SER A 308 -0.25 -54.40 -30.70
N LYS A 309 -0.92 -54.28 -31.85
CA LYS A 309 -0.50 -53.56 -33.06
C LYS A 309 -0.16 -52.08 -32.79
N LYS A 310 1.10 -51.71 -33.05
CA LYS A 310 1.52 -50.30 -33.19
C LYS A 310 0.76 -49.64 -34.35
N LYS A 311 -0.08 -48.64 -34.05
CA LYS A 311 -0.52 -47.63 -35.02
C LYS A 311 0.69 -46.79 -35.42
N SER A 312 1.04 -46.83 -36.70
CA SER A 312 2.08 -45.98 -37.29
C SER A 312 1.59 -44.53 -37.35
N ILE A 313 2.31 -43.63 -36.69
CA ILE A 313 2.18 -42.19 -36.90
C ILE A 313 3.03 -41.83 -38.14
N PRO A 314 2.49 -41.14 -39.16
CA PRO A 314 3.25 -40.79 -40.36
C PRO A 314 4.31 -39.74 -40.04
N LYS A 315 5.55 -39.99 -40.47
CA LYS A 315 6.67 -39.03 -40.40
C LYS A 315 6.37 -37.82 -41.30
N PRO A 316 6.62 -36.57 -40.85
CA PRO A 316 6.54 -35.40 -41.73
C PRO A 316 7.61 -35.48 -42.83
N LYS A 317 7.18 -35.33 -44.09
CA LYS A 317 8.06 -35.25 -45.27
C LYS A 317 8.91 -33.98 -45.18
N VAL A 318 10.21 -34.15 -45.03
CA VAL A 318 11.22 -33.09 -45.26
C VAL A 318 11.22 -32.75 -46.74
N VAL A 319 10.67 -31.59 -47.09
CA VAL A 319 10.80 -31.01 -48.44
C VAL A 319 12.22 -30.45 -48.54
N LYS A 320 13.06 -31.09 -49.36
CA LYS A 320 14.39 -30.58 -49.70
C LYS A 320 14.23 -29.37 -50.63
N PRO A 321 14.75 -28.18 -50.30
CA PRO A 321 14.81 -27.08 -51.26
C PRO A 321 15.83 -27.41 -52.36
N LYS A 322 15.39 -27.30 -53.62
CA LYS A 322 16.21 -27.45 -54.82
C LYS A 322 17.29 -26.36 -54.83
N VAL A 323 18.55 -26.80 -54.92
CA VAL A 323 19.73 -25.95 -55.11
C VAL A 323 19.70 -25.36 -56.53
N ALA A 324 19.59 -24.04 -56.65
CA ALA A 324 19.93 -23.33 -57.87
C ALA A 324 21.42 -22.94 -57.83
N LYS A 325 22.19 -23.50 -58.78
CA LYS A 325 23.57 -23.10 -59.07
C LYS A 325 23.58 -21.66 -59.57
N GLY A 326 24.36 -20.77 -58.94
CA GLY A 326 24.57 -19.42 -59.47
C GLY A 326 25.54 -18.57 -58.66
N LYS A 327 26.81 -18.55 -59.11
CA LYS A 327 27.82 -17.48 -59.06
C LYS A 327 27.93 -16.63 -57.78
N GLY A 328 29.09 -16.76 -57.14
CA GLY A 328 29.47 -16.04 -55.93
C GLY A 328 29.54 -14.52 -56.04
N ARG A 329 29.43 -13.90 -54.87
CA ARG A 329 30.02 -12.62 -54.45
C ARG A 329 30.07 -12.62 -52.92
N ILE A 330 31.09 -13.27 -52.37
CA ILE A 330 31.64 -12.88 -51.06
C ILE A 330 32.53 -11.69 -51.36
N ASP A 331 31.94 -10.52 -51.54
CA ASP A 331 32.69 -9.26 -51.45
C ASP A 331 31.71 -8.10 -51.21
N GLY A 332 31.75 -7.56 -50.00
CA GLY A 332 30.81 -6.54 -49.54
C GLY A 332 30.89 -6.22 -48.04
N PHE A 333 31.68 -6.97 -47.26
CA PHE A 333 31.83 -6.73 -45.81
C PHE A 333 33.04 -5.85 -45.42
N PHE A 334 33.67 -5.17 -46.37
CA PHE A 334 34.66 -4.11 -46.06
C PHE A 334 34.41 -2.86 -46.88
N LYS A 335 33.64 -1.91 -46.32
CA LYS A 335 33.58 -0.47 -46.66
C LYS A 335 32.84 0.19 -45.47
N ASN A 336 33.37 1.13 -44.70
CA ASN A 336 34.31 2.20 -45.03
C ASN A 336 35.18 2.58 -43.82
N ALA A 337 36.48 2.75 -44.06
CA ALA A 337 37.28 3.75 -43.40
C ALA A 337 37.70 4.77 -44.48
N LYS A 338 37.36 6.06 -44.24
CA LYS A 338 38.17 7.28 -44.44
C LYS A 338 37.27 8.48 -44.71
N ILE A 339 37.39 9.49 -43.85
CA ILE A 339 38.23 10.65 -44.20
C ILE A 339 39.46 10.58 -43.32
#